data_AF-A0A8T5UDH2-F1
#
_entry.id   AF-A0A8T5UDH2-F1
#
_cell.length_a   1.000
_cell.length_b   1.000
_cell.length_c   1.000
_cell.angle_alpha   90.00
_cell.angle_beta   90.00
_cell.angle_gamma   90.00
#
_symmetry.space_group_name_H-M   'P 1'
#
loop_
_entity.id
_entity.type
_entity.pdbx_description
1 polymer ?
#
loop_
_entity_poly.entity_id
_entity_poly.type
_entity_poly.pdbx_seq_one_letter_code
_entity_poly.pdbx_strand_id
1 'polypeptide(L)'
;MEPYSADDIKRQKRRDIFGLPGTSYRFQLVLINDKWVIRLLKGKEAIDSRVFQEEDMTVTGFPNQELIANWVLRTVALPNITPHLIMKTVQGMTKQIRENIDERDDK
;
A
#
# COMPACT_ATOMS: atom_id res chain seq x y z
N MET A 1 14.89 13.18 -0.12
CA MET A 1 14.07 12.54 -1.17
C MET A 1 12.71 13.23 -1.10
N GLU A 2 12.36 14.02 -2.12
CA GLU A 2 11.08 14.74 -2.08
C GLU A 2 9.91 13.74 -2.10
N PRO A 3 8.87 13.91 -1.26
CA PRO A 3 7.68 13.09 -1.34
C PRO A 3 7.00 13.33 -2.68
N TYR A 4 6.55 12.25 -3.35
CA TYR A 4 5.76 12.35 -4.57
C TYR A 4 4.59 13.32 -4.36
N SER A 5 4.43 14.28 -5.27
CA SER A 5 3.42 15.32 -5.12
C SER A 5 2.02 14.73 -5.23
N ALA A 6 1.03 15.39 -4.64
CA ALA A 6 -0.37 14.98 -4.78
C ALA A 6 -0.82 14.91 -6.25
N ASP A 7 -0.16 15.64 -7.15
CA ASP A 7 -0.48 15.68 -8.58
C ASP A 7 0.11 14.50 -9.35
N ASP A 8 1.27 13.96 -8.93
CA ASP A 8 1.82 12.70 -9.45
C ASP A 8 0.84 11.53 -9.18
N ILE A 9 0.19 11.56 -8.03
CA ILE A 9 -0.80 10.55 -7.61
C ILE A 9 -2.13 10.72 -8.35
N LYS A 10 -2.55 11.96 -8.64
CA LYS A 10 -3.80 12.22 -9.38
C LYS A 10 -3.72 11.76 -10.84
N ARG A 11 -2.52 11.78 -11.44
CA ARG A 11 -2.29 11.33 -12.83
C ARG A 11 -2.31 9.81 -13.00
N GLN A 12 -2.37 9.03 -11.91
CA GLN A 12 -2.38 7.58 -11.98
C GLN A 12 -3.76 6.96 -12.22
N LYS A 13 -3.74 5.98 -13.13
CA LYS A 13 -4.88 5.15 -13.55
C LYS A 13 -5.24 4.03 -12.55
N ARG A 14 -4.34 3.68 -11.60
CA ARG A 14 -4.55 2.65 -10.57
C ARG A 14 -4.56 3.27 -9.17
N ARG A 15 -5.64 3.06 -8.43
CA ARG A 15 -5.76 3.40 -7.00
C ARG A 15 -6.46 2.23 -6.31
N ASP A 16 -5.69 1.24 -5.90
CA ASP A 16 -6.23 0.14 -5.10
C ASP A 16 -6.19 0.56 -3.63
N ILE A 17 -7.38 0.83 -3.07
CA ILE A 17 -7.56 1.36 -1.71
C ILE A 17 -8.27 0.31 -0.87
N PHE A 18 -7.66 -0.06 0.26
CA PHE A 18 -8.16 -1.09 1.16
C PHE A 18 -8.48 -0.51 2.53
N GLY A 19 -9.71 -0.70 2.99
CA GLY A 19 -10.11 -0.30 4.33
C GLY A 19 -9.55 -1.23 5.41
N LEU A 20 -9.08 -0.66 6.51
CA LEU A 20 -8.81 -1.40 7.75
C LEU A 20 -10.12 -1.60 8.50
N PRO A 21 -10.63 -2.84 8.65
CA PRO A 21 -11.91 -3.10 9.28
C PRO A 21 -11.99 -2.50 10.70
N GLY A 22 -13.13 -1.91 11.03
CA GLY A 22 -13.36 -1.30 12.35
C GLY A 22 -12.69 0.05 12.56
N THR A 23 -12.06 0.64 11.53
CA THR A 23 -11.38 1.93 11.64
C THR A 23 -11.67 2.85 10.44
N SER A 24 -11.32 4.13 10.59
CA SER A 24 -11.37 5.12 9.49
C SER A 24 -10.11 5.14 8.63
N TYR A 25 -9.18 4.20 8.88
CA TYR A 25 -7.91 4.12 8.16
C TYR A 25 -8.04 3.25 6.91
N ARG A 26 -7.26 3.62 5.89
CA ARG A 26 -7.19 2.88 4.63
C ARG A 26 -5.74 2.78 4.16
N PHE A 27 -5.39 1.68 3.53
CA PHE A 27 -4.16 1.56 2.78
C PHE A 27 -4.38 1.89 1.32
N GLN A 28 -3.38 2.49 0.72
CA GLN A 28 -3.32 2.67 -0.71
C GLN A 28 -1.94 2.19 -1.17
N LEU A 29 -1.89 1.19 -2.04
CA LEU A 29 -0.66 0.75 -2.69
C LEU A 29 -0.70 1.19 -4.16
N VAL A 30 0.33 1.91 -4.61
CA VAL A 30 0.42 2.47 -5.96
C VAL A 30 1.81 2.24 -6.55
N LEU A 31 1.88 2.12 -7.88
CA LEU A 31 3.12 1.98 -8.64
C LEU A 31 3.41 3.27 -9.40
N ILE A 32 4.28 4.14 -8.87
CA ILE A 32 4.66 5.44 -9.45
C ILE A 32 6.06 5.34 -10.05
N ASN A 33 6.22 5.59 -11.35
CA ASN A 33 7.52 5.54 -12.05
C ASN A 33 8.29 4.25 -11.73
N ASP A 34 7.61 3.10 -11.86
CA ASP A 34 8.12 1.76 -11.54
C ASP A 34 8.52 1.53 -10.08
N LYS A 35 8.19 2.46 -9.18
CA LYS A 35 8.39 2.31 -7.74
C LYS A 35 7.07 2.09 -7.02
N TRP A 36 7.03 1.07 -6.19
CA TRP A 36 5.90 0.87 -5.31
C TRP A 36 5.92 1.87 -4.18
N VAL A 37 4.75 2.45 -3.90
CA VAL A 37 4.53 3.38 -2.79
C VAL A 37 3.30 2.93 -2.04
N ILE A 38 3.43 2.75 -0.73
CA ILE A 38 2.29 2.58 0.17
C ILE A 38 1.97 3.91 0.84
N ARG A 39 0.67 4.18 1.00
CA ARG A 39 0.16 5.31 1.77
C ARG A 39 -0.83 4.82 2.82
N LEU A 40 -0.73 5.39 4.00
CA LEU A 40 -1.72 5.26 5.05
C LEU A 40 -2.62 6.48 5.01
N LEU A 41 -3.92 6.26 4.80
CA LEU A 41 -4.93 7.29 4.72
C LEU A 41 -5.81 7.28 5.97
N LYS A 42 -6.27 8.45 6.41
CA LYS A 42 -7.37 8.61 7.37
C LYS A 42 -8.40 9.56 6.79
N GLY A 43 -9.61 9.06 6.58
CA GLY A 43 -10.56 9.77 5.74
C GLY A 43 -9.94 10.01 4.36
N LYS A 44 -9.94 11.26 3.87
CA LYS A 44 -9.43 11.62 2.53
C LYS A 44 -7.94 11.99 2.50
N GLU A 45 -7.29 12.09 3.66
CA GLU A 45 -5.92 12.59 3.78
C GLU A 45 -4.93 11.45 3.91
N ALA A 46 -3.75 11.61 3.31
CA ALA A 46 -2.63 10.73 3.57
C ALA A 46 -1.88 11.23 4.80
N ILE A 47 -1.77 10.35 5.80
CA ILE A 47 -1.05 10.63 7.03
C ILE A 47 0.43 10.37 6.84
N ASP A 48 0.75 9.30 6.10
CA ASP A 48 2.14 8.93 5.82
C ASP A 48 2.22 8.12 4.54
N SER A 49 3.43 8.03 3.99
CA SER A 49 3.74 7.26 2.80
C SER A 49 5.16 6.72 2.83
N ARG A 50 5.35 5.53 2.28
CA ARG A 50 6.67 4.93 2.07
C ARG A 50 6.85 4.49 0.63
N VAL A 51 7.98 4.87 0.07
CA VAL A 51 8.47 4.38 -1.22
C VAL A 51 9.34 3.15 -0.94
N PHE A 52 9.05 2.05 -1.64
CA PHE A 52 9.84 0.82 -1.55
C PHE A 52 11.03 0.91 -2.50
N GLN A 53 12.19 0.52 -2.00
CA GLN A 53 13.40 0.35 -2.81
C GLN A 53 13.51 -1.08 -3.33
N GLU A 54 14.48 -1.34 -4.20
CA GLU A 54 14.68 -2.65 -4.82
C GLU A 54 14.91 -3.76 -3.78
N GLU A 55 15.64 -3.46 -2.71
CA GLU A 55 15.88 -4.38 -1.59
C GLU A 55 14.62 -4.70 -0.76
N ASP A 56 13.58 -3.86 -0.84
CA ASP A 56 12.30 -4.11 -0.16
C ASP A 56 11.39 -5.04 -1.01
N MET A 57 11.83 -5.42 -2.20
CA MET A 57 11.05 -6.19 -3.16
C MET A 57 11.24 -7.70 -3.01
N THR A 58 10.17 -8.43 -3.28
CA THR A 58 10.21 -9.88 -3.47
C THR A 58 10.71 -10.22 -4.88
N VAL A 59 11.16 -11.46 -5.08
CA VAL A 59 11.59 -11.97 -6.40
C VAL A 59 10.52 -11.76 -7.49
N THR A 60 9.25 -11.67 -7.11
CA THR A 60 8.14 -11.46 -8.04
C THR A 60 7.87 -9.99 -8.35
N GLY A 61 8.75 -9.05 -7.97
CA GLY A 61 8.59 -7.62 -8.26
C GLY A 61 7.50 -6.92 -7.42
N PHE A 62 7.08 -7.52 -6.30
CA PHE A 62 6.13 -6.91 -5.35
C PHE A 62 6.82 -6.58 -4.03
N PRO A 63 6.40 -5.52 -3.31
CA PRO A 63 6.97 -5.22 -2.00
C PRO A 63 6.74 -6.36 -1.02
N ASN A 64 7.70 -6.59 -0.12
CA ASN A 64 7.58 -7.57 0.94
C ASN A 64 6.41 -7.21 1.89
N GLN A 65 5.49 -8.15 2.06
CA GLN A 65 4.27 -7.96 2.86
C GLN A 65 4.56 -7.73 4.35
N GLU A 66 5.61 -8.35 4.89
CA GLU A 66 6.03 -8.11 6.28
C GLU A 66 6.60 -6.71 6.44
N LEU A 67 7.34 -6.20 5.46
CA LEU A 67 7.84 -4.82 5.48
C LEU A 67 6.70 -3.81 5.43
N ILE A 68 5.67 -4.07 4.62
CA ILE A 68 4.44 -3.28 4.60
C ILE A 68 3.79 -3.28 5.99
N ALA A 69 3.52 -4.46 6.55
CA ALA A 69 2.83 -4.58 7.84
C ALA A 69 3.62 -3.92 8.99
N ASN A 70 4.93 -4.11 9.01
CA ASN A 70 5.82 -3.51 10.01
C ASN A 70 5.88 -1.99 9.89
N TRP A 71 5.88 -1.45 8.67
CA TRP A 71 5.82 0.00 8.46
C TRP A 71 4.52 0.57 9.04
N VAL A 72 3.37 -0.02 8.71
CA VAL A 72 2.06 0.41 9.23
C VAL A 72 2.03 0.44 10.75
N LEU A 73 2.52 -0.64 11.39
CA LEU A 73 2.57 -0.75 12.85
C LEU A 73 3.41 0.34 13.51
N ARG A 74 4.45 0.83 12.81
CA ARG A 74 5.34 1.89 13.31
C ARG A 74 4.82 3.30 13.02
N THR A 75 4.13 3.49 11.90
CA THR A 75 3.66 4.81 11.45
C THR A 75 2.57 5.39 12.36
N VAL A 76 1.63 4.56 12.85
CA VAL A 76 0.60 5.04 13.78
C VAL A 76 0.41 4.02 14.90
N ALA A 77 0.43 4.51 16.14
CA ALA A 77 -0.14 3.77 17.26
C ALA A 77 -1.67 3.72 17.08
N LEU A 78 -2.14 2.74 16.31
CA LEU A 78 -3.56 2.58 15.99
C LEU A 78 -4.27 1.90 17.16
N PRO A 79 -5.10 2.61 17.96
CA PRO A 79 -5.86 1.95 19.00
C PRO A 79 -6.79 0.92 18.36
N ASN A 80 -6.82 -0.29 18.93
CA ASN A 80 -7.68 -1.40 18.50
C ASN A 80 -7.34 -2.06 17.15
N ILE A 81 -6.17 -1.82 16.56
CA ILE A 81 -5.69 -2.61 15.42
C ILE A 81 -4.66 -3.63 15.89
N THR A 82 -4.90 -4.91 15.59
CA THR A 82 -3.97 -5.99 15.90
C THR A 82 -3.05 -6.29 14.70
N PRO A 83 -1.80 -6.74 14.94
CA PRO A 83 -0.89 -7.14 13.86
C PRO A 83 -1.50 -8.13 12.87
N HIS A 84 -2.32 -9.06 13.37
CA HIS A 84 -3.03 -10.04 12.54
C HIS A 84 -4.01 -9.38 11.55
N LEU A 85 -4.77 -8.36 11.98
CA LEU A 85 -5.68 -7.64 11.09
C LEU A 85 -4.94 -6.87 10.00
N ILE A 86 -3.81 -6.26 10.34
CA ILE A 86 -2.95 -5.57 9.37
C ILE A 86 -2.44 -6.59 8.34
N MET A 87 -1.86 -7.70 8.80
CA MET A 87 -1.32 -8.72 7.90
C MET A 87 -2.39 -9.28 6.96
N LYS A 88 -3.58 -9.60 7.47
CA LYS A 88 -4.71 -10.07 6.65
C LYS A 88 -5.12 -9.03 5.60
N THR A 89 -5.13 -7.76 5.97
CA THR A 89 -5.46 -6.66 5.04
C THR A 89 -4.38 -6.50 3.96
N VAL A 90 -3.11 -6.59 4.34
CA VAL A 90 -1.95 -6.52 3.42
C VAL A 90 -1.95 -7.69 2.44
N GLN A 91 -2.21 -8.91 2.92
CA GLN A 91 -2.32 -10.11 2.09
C GLN A 91 -3.48 -10.00 1.08
N GLY A 92 -4.67 -9.58 1.55
CA GLY A 92 -5.82 -9.36 0.69
C GLY A 92 -5.58 -8.29 -0.37
N MET A 93 -4.95 -7.18 0.04
CA MET A 93 -4.53 -6.09 -0.85
C MET A 93 -3.57 -6.59 -1.93
N THR A 94 -2.50 -7.28 -1.52
CA THR A 94 -1.48 -7.76 -2.46
C THR A 94 -2.05 -8.79 -3.44
N LYS A 95 -2.94 -9.68 -2.95
CA LYS A 95 -3.62 -10.65 -3.80
C LYS A 95 -4.47 -9.97 -4.88
N GLN A 96 -5.33 -9.03 -4.51
CA GLN A 96 -6.18 -8.33 -5.48
C GLN A 96 -5.36 -7.52 -6.50
N ILE A 97 -4.28 -6.90 -6.05
CA ILE A 97 -3.41 -6.14 -6.96
C ILE A 97 -2.71 -7.06 -7.95
N ARG A 98 -2.25 -8.25 -7.53
CA ARG A 98 -1.68 -9.27 -8.42
C ARG A 98 -2.69 -9.75 -9.44
N GLU A 99 -3.88 -10.16 -8.99
CA GLU A 99 -4.98 -10.60 -9.88
C GLU A 99 -5.31 -9.50 -10.91
N ASN A 100 -5.39 -8.24 -10.50
CA ASN A 100 -5.63 -7.10 -11.39
C ASN A 100 -4.45 -6.75 -12.33
N ILE A 101 -3.23 -7.21 -12.05
CA ILE A 101 -2.08 -7.06 -12.94
C ILE A 101 -2.10 -8.20 -13.95
N ASP A 102 -2.22 -9.44 -13.48
CA ASP A 102 -2.22 -10.64 -14.31
C ASP A 102 -3.36 -10.63 -15.35
N GLU A 103 -4.60 -10.25 -14.95
CA GLU A 103 -5.74 -10.13 -15.86
C GLU A 103 -5.57 -9.11 -17.00
N ARG A 104 -4.56 -8.24 -16.92
CA ARG A 104 -4.29 -7.21 -17.93
C ARG A 104 -3.11 -7.54 -18.83
N ASP A 105 -2.18 -8.37 -18.37
CA ASP A 105 -1.06 -8.85 -19.19
C ASP A 105 -1.53 -9.95 -20.18
N ASP A 106 -2.70 -10.54 -19.93
CA ASP A 106 -3.42 -11.48 -20.82
C ASP A 106 -4.36 -10.81 -21.85
N LYS A 107 -4.35 -9.47 -21.98
CA LYS A 107 -5.15 -8.71 -22.96
C LYS A 107 -4.30 -7.86 -23.90
#